data_AF-B7GQW8-F1
#
_entry.id   AF-B7GQW8-F1
#
_cell.length_a   1.000
_cell.length_b   1.000
_cell.length_c   1.000
_cell.angle_alpha   90.00
_cell.angle_beta   90.00
_cell.angle_gamma   90.00
#
_symmetry.space_group_name_H-M   'P 1'
#
loop_
_entity.id
_entity.type
_entity.pdbx_description
1 polymer ?
#
loop_
_entity_poly.entity_id
_entity_poly.type
_entity_poly.pdbx_seq_one_letter_code
_entity_poly.pdbx_strand_id
1 'polypeptide(L)'
;MERDEHRRITGYTPETEWDETEREWMLALDDYEHSLCPQCGMPISVCHDEQTPFHFTAEAGVCQISLMQSLKLDEWKKDHANENELKRSALTVGIKPR
;
A
#
# COMPACT_ATOMS: atom_id res chain seq x y z
N MET A 1 21.21 -11.94 26.92
CA MET A 1 20.20 -12.52 27.84
C MET A 1 20.93 -13.21 28.97
N GLU A 2 20.87 -12.63 30.16
CA GLU A 2 21.49 -13.17 31.37
C GLU A 2 20.47 -14.00 32.15
N ARG A 3 20.94 -15.06 32.82
CA ARG A 3 20.10 -15.95 33.62
C ARG A 3 20.71 -16.24 34.99
N ASP A 4 19.88 -16.35 36.02
CA ASP A 4 20.32 -16.80 37.36
C ASP A 4 20.51 -18.32 37.44
N GLU A 5 20.97 -18.79 38.60
CA GLU A 5 21.12 -20.21 38.94
C GLU A 5 19.80 -21.01 38.82
N HIS A 6 18.65 -20.33 38.88
CA HIS A 6 17.32 -20.91 38.72
C HIS A 6 16.81 -20.82 37.27
N ARG A 7 17.68 -20.47 36.31
CA ARG A 7 17.40 -20.26 34.88
C ARG A 7 16.39 -19.16 34.56
N ARG A 8 16.06 -18.29 35.53
CA ARG A 8 15.22 -17.11 35.32
C ARG A 8 16.03 -16.05 34.58
N ILE A 9 15.39 -15.35 33.65
CA ILE A 9 16.02 -14.25 32.92
C ILE A 9 16.21 -13.09 33.92
N THR A 10 17.46 -12.72 34.18
CA THR A 10 17.82 -11.63 35.11
C THR A 10 18.22 -10.35 34.40
N GLY A 11 18.56 -10.45 33.11
CA GLY A 11 18.95 -9.31 32.29
C GLY A 11 18.59 -9.55 30.84
N TYR A 12 17.88 -8.60 30.25
CA TYR A 12 17.60 -8.55 28.82
C TYR A 12 17.92 -7.14 28.35
N THR A 13 18.91 -7.02 27.47
CA THR A 13 19.08 -5.81 26.66
C THR A 13 18.14 -5.99 25.47
N PRO A 14 17.10 -5.14 25.33
CA PRO A 14 16.31 -5.12 24.12
C PRO A 14 17.24 -4.88 22.94
N GLU A 15 17.06 -5.65 21.86
CA GLU A 15 17.67 -5.24 20.60
C GLU A 15 17.02 -3.92 20.21
N THR A 16 17.83 -2.93 19.84
CA THR A 16 17.29 -1.69 19.29
C THR A 16 16.54 -2.10 18.04
N GLU A 17 15.21 -1.97 18.04
CA GLU A 17 14.39 -2.46 16.93
C GLU A 17 14.80 -1.81 15.60
N TRP A 18 15.41 -0.62 15.67
CA TRP A 18 15.84 0.20 14.54
C TRP A 18 17.17 0.86 14.86
N ASP A 19 18.20 0.56 14.10
CA ASP A 19 19.46 1.29 14.20
C ASP A 19 19.30 2.74 13.70
N GLU A 20 20.35 3.55 13.90
CA GLU A 20 20.35 4.96 13.49
C GLU A 20 20.12 5.11 11.98
N THR A 21 20.69 4.21 11.18
CA THR A 21 20.57 4.22 9.73
C THR A 21 19.13 3.90 9.30
N GLU A 22 18.51 2.88 9.90
CA GLU A 22 17.13 2.50 9.63
C GLU A 22 16.15 3.62 10.00
N ARG A 23 16.40 4.33 11.10
CA ARG A 23 15.63 5.52 11.47
C ARG A 23 15.80 6.65 10.47
N GLU A 24 17.03 6.94 10.05
CA GLU A 24 17.31 7.96 9.03
C GLU A 24 16.60 7.66 7.71
N TRP A 25 16.58 6.40 7.28
CA TRP A 25 15.85 6.00 6.07
C TRP A 25 14.37 6.28 6.14
N MET A 26 13.73 6.03 7.28
CA MET A 26 12.29 6.28 7.40
C MET A 26 11.93 7.75 7.56
N LEU A 27 12.81 8.55 8.16
CA LEU A 27 12.66 10.01 8.12
C LEU A 27 12.83 10.54 6.69
N ALA A 28 13.81 10.04 5.95
CA ALA A 28 14.00 10.42 4.55
C ALA A 28 12.84 9.99 3.65
N LEU A 29 12.24 8.82 3.92
CA LEU A 29 11.04 8.36 3.24
C LEU A 29 9.84 9.28 3.54
N ASP A 30 9.65 9.65 4.81
CA ASP A 30 8.58 10.56 5.23
C ASP A 30 8.74 11.94 4.57
N ASP A 31 9.95 12.51 4.55
CA ASP A 31 10.24 13.76 3.86
C ASP A 31 9.95 13.67 2.35
N TYR A 32 10.29 12.55 1.72
CA TYR A 32 9.98 12.29 0.33
C TYR A 32 8.47 12.20 0.09
N GLU A 33 7.72 11.45 0.89
CA GLU A 33 6.27 11.31 0.77
C GLU A 33 5.55 12.65 0.95
N HIS A 34 6.01 13.49 1.89
CA HIS A 34 5.51 14.85 2.08
C HIS A 34 5.79 15.79 0.89
N SER A 35 6.78 15.47 0.05
CA SER A 35 7.05 16.23 -1.18
C SER A 35 6.09 15.88 -2.34
N LEU A 36 5.32 14.80 -2.20
CA LEU A 36 4.36 14.33 -3.20
C LEU A 36 2.95 14.86 -2.93
N CYS A 37 2.19 15.09 -4.00
CA CYS A 37 0.80 15.50 -3.91
C CYS A 37 -0.09 14.30 -3.51
N PRO A 38 -0.91 14.42 -2.45
CA PRO A 38 -1.74 13.33 -1.96
C PRO A 38 -2.89 12.94 -2.90
N GLN A 39 -3.18 13.75 -3.93
CA GLN A 39 -4.22 13.45 -4.92
C GLN A 39 -3.69 12.65 -6.11
N CYS A 40 -2.53 13.03 -6.65
CA CYS A 40 -2.03 12.46 -7.91
C CYS A 40 -0.68 11.76 -7.78
N GLY A 41 0.01 11.85 -6.64
CA GLY A 41 1.32 11.23 -6.39
C GLY A 41 2.51 11.91 -7.08
N MET A 42 2.31 13.01 -7.81
CA MET A 42 3.38 13.77 -8.45
C MET A 42 4.07 14.73 -7.46
N PRO A 43 5.32 15.15 -7.69
CA PRO A 43 5.95 16.20 -6.89
C PRO A 43 5.08 17.46 -6.86
N ILE A 44 4.89 18.04 -5.67
CA ILE A 44 4.06 19.24 -5.48
C ILE A 44 4.54 20.40 -6.36
N SER A 45 5.86 20.54 -6.51
CA SER A 45 6.49 21.55 -7.37
C SER A 45 6.10 21.44 -8.84
N VAL A 46 5.66 20.26 -9.29
CA VAL A 46 5.18 20.03 -10.66
C VAL A 46 3.68 20.21 -10.72
N CYS A 47 2.90 19.51 -9.88
CA CYS A 47 1.44 19.50 -10.07
C CYS A 47 0.73 20.79 -9.63
N HIS A 48 1.36 21.63 -8.78
CA HIS A 48 0.81 22.94 -8.40
C HIS A 48 1.37 24.09 -9.26
N ASP A 49 2.26 23.81 -10.21
CA ASP A 49 2.68 24.82 -11.18
C ASP A 49 1.55 25.06 -12.20
N GLU A 50 1.09 26.32 -12.29
CA GLU A 50 0.06 26.75 -13.24
C GLU A 50 0.48 26.56 -14.70
N GLN A 51 1.78 26.41 -14.98
CA GLN A 51 2.30 26.17 -16.32
C GLN A 51 2.29 24.70 -16.73
N THR A 52 2.12 23.76 -15.78
CA THR A 52 2.11 22.31 -16.03
C THR A 52 1.17 21.86 -17.15
N PRO A 53 -0.06 22.40 -17.29
CA PRO A 53 -0.94 22.05 -18.41
C PRO A 53 -0.38 22.35 -19.81
N PHE A 54 0.62 23.23 -19.93
CA PHE A 54 1.29 23.53 -21.21
C PHE A 54 2.52 22.65 -21.48
N HIS A 55 2.99 21.91 -20.48
CA HIS A 55 4.19 21.08 -20.56
C HIS A 55 3.90 19.58 -20.58
N PHE A 56 2.71 19.17 -20.15
CA PHE A 56 2.33 17.77 -20.03
C PHE A 56 1.03 17.46 -20.78
N THR A 57 0.93 16.24 -21.29
CA THR A 57 -0.31 15.67 -21.86
C THR A 57 -0.75 14.48 -21.03
N ALA A 58 -2.04 14.15 -21.08
CA ALA A 58 -2.60 13.00 -20.40
C ALA A 58 -3.27 12.07 -21.42
N GLU A 59 -3.06 10.76 -21.26
CA GLU A 59 -3.70 9.73 -22.07
C GLU A 59 -4.55 8.83 -21.16
N ALA A 60 -5.74 8.45 -21.64
CA ALA A 60 -6.59 7.52 -20.93
C ALA A 60 -6.16 6.08 -21.21
N GLY A 61 -6.00 5.28 -20.16
CA GLY A 61 -5.68 3.85 -20.23
C GLY A 61 -6.66 3.00 -19.43
N VAL A 62 -6.84 1.74 -19.82
CA VAL A 62 -7.63 0.75 -19.06
C VAL A 62 -6.69 -0.09 -18.21
N CYS A 63 -6.88 -0.06 -16.88
CA CYS A 63 -6.23 -1.00 -15.99
C CYS A 63 -6.80 -2.42 -16.22
N GLN A 64 -6.06 -3.24 -16.97
CA GLN A 64 -6.49 -4.61 -17.31
C GLN A 64 -6.65 -5.48 -16.06
N ILE A 65 -5.86 -5.22 -15.02
CA ILE A 65 -5.97 -5.90 -13.72
C ILE A 65 -7.33 -5.61 -13.06
N SER A 66 -7.70 -4.34 -12.93
CA SER A 66 -8.99 -3.95 -12.36
C SER A 66 -10.16 -4.43 -13.20
N LEU A 67 -10.03 -4.41 -14.54
CA LEU A 67 -11.02 -5.00 -15.43
C LEU A 67 -11.22 -6.49 -15.15
N MET A 68 -10.14 -7.27 -15.07
CA MET A 68 -10.23 -8.71 -14.77
C MET A 68 -10.85 -8.97 -13.39
N GLN A 69 -10.52 -8.15 -12.38
CA GLN A 69 -11.13 -8.26 -11.05
C GLN A 69 -12.64 -8.03 -11.12
N SER A 70 -13.09 -6.95 -11.78
CA SER A 70 -14.51 -6.65 -11.95
C SER A 70 -15.25 -7.76 -12.70
N LEU A 71 -14.67 -8.28 -13.79
CA LEU A 71 -15.26 -9.39 -14.55
C LEU A 71 -15.45 -10.63 -13.68
N LYS A 72 -14.46 -10.97 -12.85
CA LYS A 72 -14.56 -12.13 -11.94
C LYS A 72 -15.53 -11.92 -10.78
N LEU A 73 -15.63 -10.70 -10.25
CA LEU A 73 -16.66 -10.37 -9.26
C LEU A 73 -18.06 -10.52 -9.87
N ASP A 74 -18.27 -10.04 -11.08
CA ASP A 74 -19.57 -10.10 -11.75
C ASP A 74 -19.97 -11.53 -12.12
N GLU A 75 -19.03 -12.34 -12.61
CA GLU A 75 -19.23 -13.77 -12.85
C GLU A 75 -19.67 -14.49 -11.57
N TRP A 76 -18.92 -14.30 -10.47
CA TRP A 76 -19.25 -14.94 -9.20
C TRP A 76 -20.62 -14.50 -8.68
N LYS A 77 -20.95 -13.20 -8.76
CA LYS A 77 -22.25 -12.66 -8.31
C LYS A 77 -23.42 -13.22 -9.11
N LYS A 78 -23.23 -13.50 -10.40
CA LYS A 78 -24.25 -14.14 -11.24
C LYS A 78 -24.47 -15.59 -10.82
N ASP A 79 -23.39 -16.32 -10.59
CA ASP A 79 -23.46 -17.72 -10.16
C ASP A 79 -24.03 -17.89 -8.75
N HIS A 80 -23.94 -16.85 -7.92
CA HIS A 80 -24.34 -16.84 -6.50
C HIS A 80 -25.41 -15.78 -6.21
N ALA A 81 -26.43 -15.65 -7.06
CA ALA A 81 -27.45 -14.61 -6.95
C ALA A 81 -28.22 -14.61 -5.60
N ASN A 82 -28.39 -15.79 -4.99
CA ASN A 82 -29.12 -15.98 -3.72
C ASN A 82 -28.23 -15.86 -2.47
N GLU A 83 -26.95 -15.54 -2.64
CA GLU A 83 -26.00 -15.43 -1.54
C GLU A 83 -26.23 -14.16 -0.71
N ASN A 84 -25.82 -14.23 0.56
CA ASN A 84 -25.94 -13.14 1.51
C ASN A 84 -25.26 -11.84 1.01
N GLU A 85 -25.95 -10.70 1.17
CA GLU A 85 -25.49 -9.39 0.70
C GLU A 85 -24.16 -8.95 1.32
N LEU A 86 -23.96 -9.17 2.63
CA LEU A 86 -22.69 -8.85 3.31
C LEU A 86 -21.53 -9.65 2.73
N LYS A 87 -21.78 -10.91 2.36
CA LYS A 87 -20.77 -11.76 1.72
C LYS A 87 -20.47 -11.25 0.31
N ARG A 88 -21.49 -10.80 -0.43
CA ARG A 88 -21.34 -10.20 -1.76
C ARG A 88 -20.59 -8.86 -1.73
N SER A 89 -20.75 -8.06 -0.68
CA SER A 89 -20.05 -6.77 -0.52
C SER A 89 -18.61 -6.92 -0.06
N ALA A 90 -18.27 -8.03 0.60
CA ALA A 90 -16.92 -8.30 1.11
C ALA A 90 -16.04 -9.15 0.16
N LEU A 91 -16.48 -9.37 -1.08
CA LEU A 91 -15.72 -10.18 -2.05
C LEU A 91 -14.43 -9.49 -2.48
N THR A 92 -13.35 -10.25 -2.50
CA THR A 92 -12.05 -9.83 -3.03
C THR A 92 -11.61 -10.77 -4.15
N VAL A 93 -10.98 -10.23 -5.19
CA VAL A 93 -10.41 -11.04 -6.28
C VAL A 93 -8.90 -10.94 -6.27
N GLY A 94 -8.25 -12.09 -6.04
CA GLY A 94 -6.82 -12.25 -6.22
C GLY A 94 -6.49 -12.53 -7.69
N ILE A 95 -5.46 -11.86 -8.21
CA ILE A 95 -4.91 -12.13 -9.54
C ILE A 95 -3.71 -13.07 -9.39
N LYS A 96 -3.64 -14.09 -10.25
CA LYS A 96 -2.54 -15.05 -10.27
C LYS A 96 -1.81 -14.99 -11.62
N PRO A 97 -0.46 -15.02 -11.63
CA PRO A 97 0.29 -15.22 -12.86
C PRO A 97 -0.02 -16.62 -13.43
N ARG A 98 0.15 -16.75 -14.75
CA ARG A 98 -0.01 -18.04 -15.45
C ARG A 98 1.27 -18.85 -15.41
#